data_AF-R1EYI5-F1
#
_entry.id   AF-R1EYI5-F1
#
_cell.length_a   1.000
_cell.length_b   1.000
_cell.length_c   1.000
_cell.angle_alpha   90.00
_cell.angle_beta   90.00
_cell.angle_gamma   90.00
#
_symmetry.space_group_name_H-M   'P 1'
#
loop_
_entity.id
_entity.type
_entity.pdbx_description
1 polymer ?
#
loop_
_entity_poly.entity_id
_entity_poly.type
_entity_poly.pdbx_seq_one_letter_code
_entity_poly.pdbx_strand_id
1 'polypeptide(L)'
;MTYLFSSLALVLATHELVGAALAQTSGYAQYVDPFHGTENGAPFSVVKLGIDVSSGTTDAYSGYLPSGNVTGFSMLHESGTGGAPKYGVVSQLPVAGPVPNPLADVSVQRAAPDEAAVGYYRTALANGVTVELAGTNHAGLYRYAFPAGGEASIVVDVSHVLPSYRGLGWGQNYAGGGFEVFEDGHYEGNGTYNNG
;
A
#
# COMPACT_ATOMS: atom_id res chain seq x y z
N MET A 1 -61.70 53.65 27.05
CA MET A 1 -60.25 53.91 27.21
C MET A 1 -59.62 52.55 27.49
N THR A 2 -58.81 51.92 26.63
CA THR A 2 -57.93 52.43 25.56
C THR A 2 -57.62 51.25 24.59
N TYR A 3 -57.51 51.63 23.32
CA TYR A 3 -57.36 50.98 22.01
C TYR A 3 -56.76 49.57 21.81
N LEU A 4 -57.43 48.85 20.89
CA LEU A 4 -56.93 47.81 19.97
C LEU A 4 -55.67 48.26 19.20
N PHE A 5 -54.75 47.33 18.93
CA PHE A 5 -53.99 47.32 17.67
C PHE A 5 -54.01 45.92 17.04
N SER A 6 -54.59 45.92 15.84
CA SER A 6 -54.55 44.88 14.82
C SER A 6 -53.23 45.01 14.04
N SER A 7 -52.58 43.90 13.68
CA SER A 7 -51.77 43.82 12.46
C SER A 7 -51.76 42.38 11.95
N LEU A 8 -52.54 42.19 10.89
CA LEU A 8 -52.54 41.05 9.98
C LEU A 8 -51.20 40.99 9.24
N ALA A 9 -50.50 39.86 9.30
CA ALA A 9 -49.38 39.57 8.39
C ALA A 9 -49.79 38.46 7.42
N LEU A 10 -49.69 38.81 6.13
CA LEU A 10 -50.09 38.08 4.94
C LEU A 10 -49.20 36.86 4.68
N VAL A 11 -49.84 35.75 4.29
CA VAL A 11 -49.27 34.48 3.80
C VAL A 11 -48.87 34.63 2.32
N LEU A 12 -47.68 34.14 1.88
CA LEU A 12 -47.52 33.15 0.80
C LEU A 12 -46.05 32.81 0.46
N ALA A 13 -45.83 31.50 0.22
CA ALA A 13 -44.84 30.88 -0.67
C ALA A 13 -43.36 30.90 -0.19
N THR A 14 -42.58 29.83 -0.25
CA THR A 14 -42.64 28.56 -0.97
C THR A 14 -41.78 27.53 -0.22
N HIS A 15 -42.05 26.24 -0.44
CA HIS A 15 -41.27 25.12 0.04
C HIS A 15 -39.78 25.28 -0.29
N GLU A 16 -38.89 25.24 0.70
CA GLU A 16 -37.50 24.90 0.45
C GLU A 16 -37.09 23.69 1.30
N LEU A 17 -36.97 22.58 0.57
CA LEU A 17 -36.10 21.43 0.80
C LEU A 17 -36.24 20.66 2.13
N VAL A 18 -37.33 19.88 2.18
CA VAL A 18 -37.19 18.47 2.58
C VAL A 18 -36.26 17.78 1.57
N GLY A 19 -35.18 17.19 2.05
CA GLY A 19 -34.36 16.27 1.26
C GLY A 19 -32.89 16.63 1.19
N ALA A 20 -32.18 16.60 2.34
CA ALA A 20 -30.81 16.14 2.30
C ALA A 20 -30.88 14.68 1.81
N ALA A 21 -30.76 14.49 0.51
CA ALA A 21 -30.62 13.19 -0.09
C ALA A 21 -29.44 12.52 0.63
N LEU A 22 -29.72 11.45 1.37
CA LEU A 22 -28.73 10.42 1.55
C LEU A 22 -28.38 9.97 0.14
N ALA A 23 -27.30 10.51 -0.41
CA ALA A 23 -26.64 9.89 -1.52
C ALA A 23 -26.25 8.51 -1.00
N GLN A 24 -27.11 7.53 -1.25
CA GLN A 24 -26.73 6.14 -1.23
C GLN A 24 -25.71 6.04 -2.35
N THR A 25 -24.44 6.26 -2.01
CA THR A 25 -23.34 5.82 -2.85
C THR A 25 -23.56 4.32 -2.96
N SER A 26 -24.15 3.87 -4.06
CA SER A 26 -24.08 2.48 -4.45
C SER A 26 -22.60 2.18 -4.52
N GLY A 27 -22.04 1.60 -3.44
CA GLY A 27 -20.69 1.11 -3.45
C GLY A 27 -20.63 0.13 -4.61
N TYR A 28 -19.67 0.29 -5.51
CA TYR A 28 -19.36 -0.72 -6.53
C TYR A 28 -18.04 -1.43 -6.21
N ALA A 29 -17.31 -0.95 -5.19
CA ALA A 29 -16.03 -1.48 -4.76
C ALA A 29 -16.11 -2.97 -4.36
N GLN A 30 -17.25 -3.43 -3.85
CA GLN A 30 -17.46 -4.84 -3.49
C GLN A 30 -17.47 -5.80 -4.68
N TYR A 31 -17.59 -5.31 -5.92
CA TYR A 31 -17.53 -6.13 -7.13
C TYR A 31 -16.12 -6.23 -7.71
N VAL A 32 -15.17 -5.44 -7.18
CA VAL A 32 -13.78 -5.48 -7.62
C VAL A 32 -13.07 -6.55 -6.82
N ASP A 33 -12.53 -7.55 -7.51
CA ASP A 33 -11.59 -8.53 -6.96
C ASP A 33 -10.16 -8.08 -7.29
N PRO A 34 -9.39 -7.55 -6.32
CA PRO A 34 -8.02 -7.08 -6.56
C PRO A 34 -7.04 -8.20 -6.89
N PHE A 35 -7.39 -9.47 -6.63
CA PHE A 35 -6.56 -10.62 -7.00
C PHE A 35 -6.78 -11.04 -8.46
N HIS A 36 -7.87 -10.58 -9.09
CA HIS A 36 -8.12 -10.89 -10.48
C HIS A 36 -7.06 -10.23 -11.36
N GLY A 37 -6.30 -11.07 -12.05
CA GLY A 37 -5.21 -10.58 -12.88
C GLY A 37 -4.04 -10.05 -12.06
N THR A 38 -3.74 -10.46 -10.83
CA THR A 38 -2.45 -10.11 -10.19
C THR A 38 -1.23 -10.66 -10.92
N GLU A 39 -1.44 -11.60 -11.85
CA GLU A 39 -0.44 -12.02 -12.83
C GLU A 39 -0.28 -10.98 -13.98
N ASN A 40 -1.16 -9.97 -14.09
CA ASN A 40 -1.25 -8.94 -15.16
C ASN A 40 -1.78 -7.52 -14.74
N GLY A 41 -1.97 -7.22 -13.44
CA GLY A 41 -2.24 -5.95 -12.73
C GLY A 41 -3.66 -5.30 -12.72
N ALA A 42 -3.94 -4.50 -11.67
CA ALA A 42 -5.22 -3.80 -11.31
C ALA A 42 -4.97 -2.36 -10.74
N PRO A 43 -5.96 -1.42 -10.66
CA PRO A 43 -5.74 -0.01 -11.02
C PRO A 43 -5.46 1.06 -9.93
N PHE A 44 -4.73 2.10 -10.40
CA PHE A 44 -4.70 3.55 -10.10
C PHE A 44 -4.52 4.10 -8.67
N SER A 45 -3.25 4.39 -8.37
CA SER A 45 -2.76 5.45 -7.47
C SER A 45 -1.29 5.77 -7.90
N VAL A 46 -0.75 6.96 -7.59
CA VAL A 46 0.70 7.21 -7.80
C VAL A 46 1.49 6.32 -6.85
N VAL A 47 1.05 6.22 -5.60
CA VAL A 47 1.52 5.21 -4.65
C VAL A 47 0.80 3.90 -4.90
N LYS A 48 1.51 2.95 -5.50
CA LYS A 48 1.05 1.56 -5.63
C LYS A 48 1.68 0.75 -4.52
N LEU A 49 1.32 1.08 -3.28
CA LEU A 49 1.83 0.38 -2.11
C LEU A 49 1.35 -1.08 -2.14
N GLY A 50 2.29 -2.01 -2.19
CA GLY A 50 2.03 -3.43 -2.34
C GLY A 50 3.09 -4.29 -1.69
N ILE A 51 2.90 -5.59 -1.79
CA ILE A 51 3.84 -6.61 -1.32
C ILE A 51 4.85 -6.96 -2.41
N ASP A 52 6.11 -7.14 -2.01
CA ASP A 52 7.19 -7.63 -2.87
C ASP A 52 7.43 -9.12 -2.55
N VAL A 53 7.27 -10.01 -3.53
CA VAL A 53 7.38 -11.46 -3.37
C VAL A 53 8.41 -12.03 -4.35
N SER A 54 9.29 -12.87 -3.82
CA SER A 54 10.24 -13.64 -4.62
C SER A 54 9.96 -15.15 -4.47
N SER A 55 9.79 -15.83 -5.60
CA SER A 55 9.66 -17.30 -5.64
C SER A 55 10.95 -17.99 -6.10
N GLY A 56 11.88 -17.24 -6.69
CA GLY A 56 13.08 -17.80 -7.32
C GLY A 56 12.83 -18.60 -8.61
N THR A 57 11.58 -18.72 -9.08
CA THR A 57 11.21 -19.48 -10.28
C THR A 57 10.28 -18.72 -11.22
N THR A 58 9.70 -17.62 -10.76
CA THR A 58 8.72 -16.82 -11.51
C THR A 58 8.86 -15.36 -11.13
N ASP A 59 8.77 -14.48 -12.13
CA ASP A 59 8.85 -13.03 -11.95
C ASP A 59 7.55 -12.49 -11.36
N ALA A 60 7.65 -11.76 -10.26
CA ALA A 60 6.53 -11.01 -9.68
C ALA A 60 6.46 -9.62 -10.31
N TYR A 61 5.89 -9.52 -11.52
CA TYR A 61 5.91 -8.29 -12.33
C TYR A 61 5.37 -7.05 -11.62
N SER A 62 4.33 -7.25 -10.80
CA SER A 62 3.71 -6.20 -9.99
C SER A 62 4.07 -6.31 -8.50
N GLY A 63 5.16 -7.01 -8.16
CA GLY A 63 5.55 -7.36 -6.79
C GLY A 63 4.82 -8.57 -6.21
N TYR A 64 3.62 -8.88 -6.69
CA TYR A 64 2.80 -9.97 -6.14
C TYR A 64 3.00 -11.33 -6.84
N LEU A 65 3.11 -12.37 -6.01
CA LEU A 65 2.82 -13.77 -6.36
C LEU A 65 1.99 -14.39 -5.22
N PRO A 66 1.13 -15.40 -5.52
CA PRO A 66 0.33 -16.08 -4.50
C PRO A 66 1.17 -16.93 -3.53
N SER A 67 2.40 -17.27 -3.91
CA SER A 67 3.36 -18.02 -3.09
C SER A 67 4.79 -17.48 -3.30
N GLY A 68 5.67 -17.74 -2.33
CA GLY A 68 7.03 -17.23 -2.30
C GLY A 68 7.35 -16.49 -1.00
N ASN A 69 8.61 -16.10 -0.87
CA ASN A 69 9.09 -15.30 0.26
C ASN A 69 8.69 -13.85 0.05
N VAL A 70 8.13 -13.23 1.08
CA VAL A 70 7.91 -11.79 1.14
C VAL A 70 9.25 -11.13 1.42
N THR A 71 9.72 -10.32 0.48
CA THR A 71 11.00 -9.62 0.54
C THR A 71 10.85 -8.15 0.95
N GLY A 72 9.63 -7.63 0.93
CA GLY A 72 9.37 -6.23 1.26
C GLY A 72 7.93 -5.82 1.01
N PHE A 73 7.66 -4.55 1.30
CA PHE A 73 6.43 -3.86 0.96
C PHE A 73 6.79 -2.48 0.42
N SER A 74 6.74 -2.32 -0.90
CA SER A 74 7.21 -1.12 -1.56
C SER A 74 6.11 -0.20 -2.08
N MET A 75 6.43 1.09 -2.21
CA MET A 75 5.45 2.14 -2.53
C MET A 75 5.11 2.25 -4.03
N LEU A 76 5.92 1.67 -4.92
CA LEU A 76 5.75 1.78 -6.37
C LEU A 76 5.88 0.41 -7.04
N HIS A 77 4.89 0.07 -7.85
CA HIS A 77 4.82 -1.14 -8.66
C HIS A 77 4.31 -0.80 -10.07
N GLU A 78 4.53 -1.67 -11.05
CA GLU A 78 3.88 -1.56 -12.36
C GLU A 78 2.82 -2.65 -12.52
N SER A 79 1.87 -2.47 -13.44
CA SER A 79 0.77 -3.37 -13.70
C SER A 79 0.77 -3.76 -15.18
N GLY A 80 0.92 -5.05 -15.48
CA GLY A 80 0.77 -5.57 -16.85
C GLY A 80 1.99 -5.41 -17.76
N THR A 81 3.20 -5.46 -17.20
CA THR A 81 4.45 -5.37 -17.99
C THR A 81 4.75 -6.66 -18.74
N GLY A 82 5.20 -6.57 -19.99
CA GLY A 82 5.72 -7.71 -20.76
C GLY A 82 7.24 -7.93 -20.64
N GLY A 83 7.94 -7.11 -19.84
CA GLY A 83 9.40 -7.07 -19.71
C GLY A 83 9.93 -7.84 -18.48
N ALA A 84 10.91 -7.27 -17.78
CA ALA A 84 11.30 -7.68 -16.43
C ALA A 84 10.58 -6.81 -15.38
N PRO A 85 10.36 -7.28 -14.15
CA PRO A 85 9.80 -6.45 -13.07
C PRO A 85 10.55 -5.13 -12.89
N LYS A 86 9.81 -4.05 -12.61
CA LYS A 86 10.31 -2.68 -12.41
C LYS A 86 9.76 -2.09 -11.11
N TYR A 87 10.41 -1.03 -10.63
CA TYR A 87 10.12 -0.41 -9.33
C TYR A 87 10.43 -1.36 -8.15
N GLY A 88 9.59 -1.42 -7.13
CA GLY A 88 9.95 -2.00 -5.83
C GLY A 88 10.45 -0.94 -4.84
N VAL A 89 10.15 0.34 -5.05
CA VAL A 89 10.81 1.45 -4.33
C VAL A 89 9.81 2.39 -3.66
N VAL A 90 10.05 2.92 -2.47
CA VAL A 90 11.01 2.44 -1.43
C VAL A 90 10.35 1.30 -0.65
N SER A 91 11.11 0.31 -0.20
CA SER A 91 10.56 -0.88 0.49
C SER A 91 10.72 -0.82 2.01
N GLN A 92 9.73 -1.39 2.72
CA GLN A 92 9.80 -1.65 4.16
C GLN A 92 9.48 -3.11 4.44
N LEU A 93 10.21 -3.74 5.35
CA LEU A 93 9.94 -5.11 5.80
C LEU A 93 9.89 -5.18 7.33
N PRO A 94 8.74 -5.54 7.94
CA PRO A 94 8.66 -5.73 9.38
C PRO A 94 9.27 -7.07 9.81
N VAL A 95 10.10 -7.02 10.85
CA VAL A 95 10.78 -8.17 11.44
C VAL A 95 10.41 -8.26 12.92
N ALA A 96 9.85 -9.40 13.33
CA ALA A 96 9.63 -9.71 14.74
C ALA A 96 10.97 -10.15 15.35
N GLY A 97 11.59 -9.25 16.11
CA GLY A 97 12.90 -9.43 16.73
C GLY A 97 13.97 -8.42 16.27
N PRO A 98 15.18 -8.53 16.83
CA PRO A 98 16.30 -7.65 16.48
C PRO A 98 16.81 -7.95 15.06
N VAL A 99 17.27 -6.90 14.37
CA VAL A 99 17.93 -7.00 13.06
C VAL A 99 19.40 -6.59 13.22
N PRO A 100 20.31 -7.55 13.51
CA PRO A 100 21.73 -7.23 13.70
C PRO A 100 22.44 -6.85 12.39
N ASN A 101 21.93 -7.31 11.25
CA ASN A 101 22.43 -6.97 9.93
C ASN A 101 21.24 -6.76 8.97
N PRO A 102 20.95 -5.51 8.55
CA PRO A 102 19.84 -5.24 7.64
C PRO A 102 20.10 -5.73 6.21
N LEU A 103 21.33 -6.14 5.88
CA LEU A 103 21.68 -6.73 4.58
C LEU A 103 21.51 -8.25 4.54
N ALA A 104 21.19 -8.88 5.68
CA ALA A 104 20.89 -10.31 5.69
C ALA A 104 19.53 -10.58 5.05
N ASP A 105 19.35 -11.78 4.48
CA ASP A 105 18.03 -12.21 4.03
C ASP A 105 17.12 -12.42 5.24
N VAL A 106 16.22 -11.47 5.44
CA VAL A 106 15.17 -11.47 6.47
C VAL A 106 13.79 -11.73 5.87
N SER A 107 13.73 -12.24 4.64
CA SER A 107 12.49 -12.55 3.96
C SER A 107 11.68 -13.62 4.70
N VAL A 108 10.36 -13.56 4.55
CA VAL A 108 9.44 -14.37 5.36
C VAL A 108 8.30 -14.90 4.52
N GLN A 109 7.89 -16.13 4.76
CA GLN A 109 6.71 -16.71 4.12
C GLN A 109 5.42 -16.09 4.67
N ARG A 110 4.34 -16.17 3.90
CA ARG A 110 3.00 -15.89 4.43
C ARG A 110 2.53 -17.03 5.34
N ALA A 111 1.79 -16.69 6.37
CA ALA A 111 1.11 -17.66 7.25
C ALA A 111 -0.22 -18.14 6.67
N ALA A 112 -0.87 -17.31 5.85
CA ALA A 112 -2.18 -17.57 5.25
C ALA A 112 -2.31 -16.81 3.91
N PRO A 113 -3.32 -17.13 3.08
CA PRO A 113 -3.66 -16.32 1.91
C PRO A 113 -3.96 -14.87 2.30
N ASP A 114 -3.64 -13.95 1.39
CA ASP A 114 -3.85 -12.52 1.58
C ASP A 114 -5.33 -12.12 1.45
N GLU A 115 -5.69 -10.98 2.02
CA GLU A 115 -7.00 -10.35 1.89
C GLU A 115 -6.84 -8.99 1.20
N ALA A 116 -7.73 -8.66 0.26
CA ALA A 116 -7.67 -7.38 -0.44
C ALA A 116 -9.06 -6.86 -0.79
N ALA A 117 -9.19 -5.54 -0.79
CA ALA A 117 -10.33 -4.79 -1.29
C ALA A 117 -9.84 -3.50 -1.96
N VAL A 118 -10.71 -2.75 -2.64
CA VAL A 118 -10.32 -1.47 -3.23
C VAL A 118 -9.79 -0.53 -2.13
N GLY A 119 -8.51 -0.14 -2.27
CA GLY A 119 -7.83 0.75 -1.32
C GLY A 119 -7.31 0.09 -0.05
N TYR A 120 -7.38 -1.24 0.06
CA TYR A 120 -6.94 -1.97 1.25
C TYR A 120 -6.30 -3.32 0.89
N TYR A 121 -5.19 -3.64 1.54
CA TYR A 121 -4.55 -4.94 1.45
C TYR A 121 -4.10 -5.40 2.84
N ARG A 122 -4.18 -6.71 3.10
CA ARG A 122 -3.76 -7.34 4.35
C ARG A 122 -3.06 -8.66 4.08
N THR A 123 -1.96 -8.88 4.78
CA THR A 123 -1.25 -10.16 4.81
C THR A 123 -0.86 -10.56 6.23
N ALA A 124 -0.82 -11.86 6.48
CA ALA A 124 -0.30 -12.44 7.73
C ALA A 124 1.02 -13.15 7.41
N LEU A 125 2.09 -12.81 8.11
CA LEU A 125 3.43 -13.35 7.90
C LEU A 125 3.70 -14.50 8.89
N ALA A 126 4.53 -15.47 8.47
CA ALA A 126 4.86 -16.65 9.25
C ALA A 126 5.63 -16.34 10.55
N ASN A 127 6.22 -15.15 10.66
CA ASN A 127 6.84 -14.64 11.89
C ASN A 127 5.82 -14.05 12.89
N GLY A 128 4.52 -14.16 12.61
CA GLY A 128 3.43 -13.69 13.47
C GLY A 128 3.05 -12.22 13.27
N VAL A 129 3.71 -11.48 12.37
CA VAL A 129 3.36 -10.10 12.05
C VAL A 129 2.17 -10.07 11.10
N THR A 130 1.18 -9.22 11.37
CA THR A 130 0.15 -8.84 10.39
C THR A 130 0.50 -7.48 9.80
N VAL A 131 0.41 -7.35 8.48
CA VAL A 131 0.67 -6.11 7.75
C VAL A 131 -0.59 -5.70 7.00
N GLU A 132 -0.97 -4.45 7.15
CA GLU A 132 -2.09 -3.84 6.43
C GLU A 132 -1.62 -2.58 5.73
N LEU A 133 -2.08 -2.41 4.49
CA LEU A 133 -1.65 -1.35 3.59
C LEU A 133 -2.87 -0.59 3.08
N ALA A 134 -2.74 0.72 3.00
CA ALA A 134 -3.67 1.60 2.31
C ALA A 134 -2.91 2.69 1.55
N GLY A 135 -3.53 3.26 0.52
CA GLY A 135 -2.92 4.30 -0.30
C GLY A 135 -3.83 5.52 -0.45
N THR A 136 -3.21 6.68 -0.50
CA THR A 136 -3.79 7.92 -1.00
C THR A 136 -3.12 8.30 -2.32
N ASN A 137 -3.51 9.43 -2.92
CA ASN A 137 -2.92 9.87 -4.18
C ASN A 137 -1.38 9.96 -4.16
N HIS A 138 -0.77 10.33 -3.03
CA HIS A 138 0.70 10.56 -2.94
C HIS A 138 1.34 10.03 -1.65
N ALA A 139 0.60 9.26 -0.83
CA ALA A 139 1.14 8.68 0.40
C ALA A 139 0.61 7.27 0.62
N GLY A 140 1.48 6.37 1.07
CA GLY A 140 1.13 5.03 1.52
C GLY A 140 1.04 4.99 3.05
N LEU A 141 0.11 4.22 3.58
CA LEU A 141 -0.05 3.98 5.00
C LEU A 141 0.22 2.50 5.29
N TYR A 142 1.07 2.26 6.27
CA TYR A 142 1.36 0.94 6.81
C TYR A 142 0.77 0.82 8.21
N ARG A 143 0.14 -0.32 8.50
CA ARG A 143 -0.19 -0.73 9.86
C ARG A 143 0.43 -2.10 10.12
N TYR A 144 1.34 -2.14 11.09
CA TYR A 144 1.99 -3.37 11.53
C TYR A 144 1.43 -3.79 12.89
N ALA A 145 1.01 -5.05 13.00
CA ALA A 145 0.68 -5.67 14.27
C ALA A 145 1.70 -6.77 14.57
N PHE A 146 2.59 -6.50 15.53
CA PHE A 146 3.62 -7.43 15.97
C PHE A 146 3.10 -8.36 17.08
N PRO A 147 3.68 -9.57 17.23
CA PRO A 147 3.44 -10.42 18.39
C PRO A 147 3.75 -9.71 19.71
N ALA A 148 2.93 -9.96 20.74
CA ALA A 148 3.12 -9.34 22.05
C ALA A 148 4.40 -9.83 22.74
N GLY A 149 5.07 -8.92 23.47
CA GLY A 149 6.20 -9.24 24.34
C GLY A 149 7.54 -9.47 23.63
N GLY A 150 7.62 -9.21 22.32
CA GLY A 150 8.86 -9.25 21.53
C GLY A 150 9.35 -7.86 21.10
N GLU A 151 10.59 -7.80 20.63
CA GLU A 151 11.12 -6.63 19.94
C GLU A 151 10.53 -6.52 18.52
N ALA A 152 10.38 -5.30 18.03
CA ALA A 152 9.83 -5.01 16.70
C ALA A 152 10.83 -4.14 15.93
N SER A 153 11.17 -4.58 14.73
CA SER A 153 12.07 -3.85 13.82
C SER A 153 11.40 -3.64 12.48
N ILE A 154 11.69 -2.51 11.82
CA ILE A 154 11.35 -2.26 10.42
C ILE A 154 12.65 -2.07 9.65
N VAL A 155 12.88 -2.90 8.65
CA VAL A 155 13.97 -2.71 7.70
C VAL A 155 13.46 -1.82 6.58
N VAL A 156 14.09 -0.65 6.40
CA VAL A 156 13.79 0.27 5.30
C VAL A 156 14.90 0.15 4.28
N ASP A 157 14.54 -0.17 3.03
CA ASP A 157 15.50 -0.41 1.95
C ASP A 157 15.19 0.49 0.75
N VAL A 158 16.04 1.50 0.56
CA VAL A 158 16.00 2.41 -0.60
C VAL A 158 16.65 1.76 -1.83
N SER A 159 17.47 0.73 -1.66
CA SER A 159 18.10 0.01 -2.77
C SER A 159 17.22 -1.10 -3.36
N HIS A 160 16.10 -1.43 -2.70
CA HIS A 160 15.20 -2.49 -3.14
C HIS A 160 14.73 -2.27 -4.58
N VAL A 161 14.73 -3.34 -5.36
CA VAL A 161 14.10 -3.40 -6.68
C VAL A 161 13.48 -4.78 -6.84
N LEU A 162 12.38 -4.86 -7.60
CA LEU A 162 11.76 -6.16 -7.86
C LEU A 162 12.74 -7.07 -8.63
N PRO A 163 13.03 -8.27 -8.12
CA PRO A 163 13.98 -9.16 -8.76
C PRO A 163 13.37 -9.81 -10.02
N SER A 164 14.21 -10.06 -11.03
CA SER A 164 13.87 -10.95 -12.14
C SER A 164 14.64 -12.25 -12.02
N TYR A 165 13.93 -13.37 -11.93
CA TYR A 165 14.49 -14.72 -12.01
C TYR A 165 15.13 -14.98 -13.38
N ARG A 166 14.59 -14.40 -14.45
CA ARG A 166 14.98 -14.74 -15.84
C ARG A 166 16.40 -14.30 -16.19
N GLY A 167 16.98 -13.34 -15.47
CA GLY A 167 18.37 -12.93 -15.63
C GLY A 167 18.74 -12.37 -17.01
N LEU A 168 17.78 -11.88 -17.79
CA LEU A 168 17.99 -11.44 -19.19
C LEU A 168 18.63 -10.04 -19.32
N GLY A 169 19.09 -9.45 -18.21
CA GLY A 169 19.72 -8.12 -18.21
C GLY A 169 18.77 -6.94 -18.39
N TRP A 170 17.45 -7.18 -18.38
CA TRP A 170 16.42 -6.13 -18.49
C TRP A 170 15.91 -5.64 -17.13
N GLY A 171 16.48 -6.13 -16.03
CA GLY A 171 16.11 -5.73 -14.68
C GLY A 171 16.53 -4.29 -14.38
N GLN A 172 15.71 -3.61 -13.58
CA GLN A 172 16.07 -2.34 -12.96
C GLN A 172 17.18 -2.58 -11.92
N ASN A 173 18.10 -1.62 -11.75
CA ASN A 173 19.11 -1.69 -10.70
C ASN A 173 19.19 -0.38 -9.93
N TYR A 174 19.48 -0.47 -8.64
CA TYR A 174 19.86 0.68 -7.83
C TYR A 174 21.25 1.17 -8.24
N ALA A 175 21.40 2.48 -8.43
CA ALA A 175 22.63 3.13 -8.87
C ALA A 175 23.26 4.03 -7.79
N GLY A 176 22.53 4.34 -6.72
CA GLY A 176 23.00 5.19 -5.62
C GLY A 176 21.87 6.00 -5.00
N GLY A 177 22.16 6.69 -3.89
CA GLY A 177 21.14 7.42 -3.13
C GLY A 177 21.62 7.76 -1.73
N GLY A 178 20.67 8.17 -0.88
CA GLY A 178 20.92 8.55 0.51
C GLY A 178 19.77 8.15 1.42
N PHE A 179 20.07 8.03 2.70
CA PHE A 179 19.10 7.77 3.75
C PHE A 179 19.53 8.50 5.02
N GLU A 180 18.60 9.20 5.65
CA GLU A 180 18.84 9.97 6.87
C GLU A 180 17.69 9.74 7.84
N VAL A 181 18.04 9.53 9.11
CA VAL A 181 17.08 9.45 10.23
C VAL A 181 17.27 10.69 11.07
N PHE A 182 16.17 11.38 11.35
CA PHE A 182 16.16 12.65 12.06
C PHE A 182 15.83 12.43 13.55
N GLU A 183 16.14 13.43 14.38
CA GLU A 183 16.01 13.31 15.85
C GLU A 183 14.57 13.08 16.34
N ASP A 184 13.57 13.53 15.58
CA ASP A 184 12.15 13.31 15.89
C ASP A 184 11.64 11.91 15.47
N GLY A 185 12.52 11.08 14.91
CA GLY A 185 12.24 9.71 14.50
C GLY A 185 11.67 9.56 13.09
N HIS A 186 11.50 10.64 12.32
CA HIS A 186 11.22 10.49 10.89
C HIS A 186 12.51 10.14 10.12
N TYR A 187 12.34 9.63 8.91
CA TYR A 187 13.44 9.36 8.01
C TYR A 187 13.13 9.86 6.61
N GLU A 188 14.16 10.25 5.89
CA GLU A 188 14.09 10.60 4.48
C GLU A 188 15.08 9.75 3.69
N GLY A 189 14.68 9.37 2.49
CA GLY A 189 15.51 8.57 1.59
C GLY A 189 15.33 9.00 0.15
N ASN A 190 16.40 8.88 -0.64
CA ASN A 190 16.35 9.04 -2.08
C ASN A 190 17.14 7.93 -2.77
N GLY A 191 16.67 7.53 -3.94
CA GLY A 191 17.32 6.52 -4.76
C GLY A 191 17.35 6.94 -6.22
N THR A 192 18.48 6.68 -6.87
CA THR A 192 18.65 6.72 -8.31
C THR A 192 18.66 5.28 -8.82
N TYR A 193 17.83 5.00 -9.82
CA TYR A 193 17.71 3.68 -10.42
C TYR A 193 17.98 3.78 -11.92
N ASN A 194 18.57 2.73 -12.50
CA ASN A 194 18.87 2.65 -13.94
C ASN A 194 18.23 1.41 -14.56
N ASN A 195 18.31 1.33 -15.89
CA ASN A 195 17.71 0.26 -16.69
C ASN A 195 16.19 0.11 -16.43
N GLY A 196 15.51 1.24 -16.24
CA GLY A 196 14.04 1.35 -16.20
C GLY A 196 13.46 1.33 -17.59
#